data_AF-A0A7C2EVY6-F1
#
_entry.id   AF-A0A7C2EVY6-F1
#
_cell.length_a   1.000
_cell.length_b   1.000
_cell.length_c   1.000
_cell.angle_alpha   90.00
_cell.angle_beta   90.00
_cell.angle_gamma   90.00
#
_symmetry.space_group_name_H-M   'P 1'
#
loop_
_entity.id
_entity.type
_entity.pdbx_description
1 polymer ?
#
loop_
_entity_poly.entity_id
_entity_poly.type
_entity_poly.pdbx_seq_one_letter_code
_entity_poly.pdbx_strand_id
1 'polypeptide(L)'
;MIDLQQIVKQLEEVFEPAQAEKVALTLYEMAHSLYERQLLAHIDALSAQLRQFEQRMTERFDALAEQTQRNTEAIAQLAEQTQRNTEAIAQLAEQTQRNTEAIAVLTEQVQRLTEAVERHEAILARHGELIEENRHAIRSLRESMEQMRQHFTERIDALQASMEQMRQHFTERIDALQVSMEQMRQHFTERIDALQASMEQMRRHFTRRNDDLAKQIGGLAITVGYILENEAYKALPALLQRDYGLEVIGRLKRGYAVDAEGNEYEVNILGEARQNGRRLTIVGESKAQLSKQEIDRFVRRKLKPLQRIYGEVFPIIVTHMTSSRGVEEYARQQGIAVYYSYDF
;
A
#
# COMPACT_ATOMS: atom_id res chain seq x y z
N MET A 1 -95.00 149.69 13.70
CA MET A 1 -94.31 150.94 14.05
C MET A 1 -95.31 151.83 14.74
N ILE A 2 -94.92 152.43 15.85
CA ILE A 2 -95.75 153.39 16.58
C ILE A 2 -95.71 154.69 15.79
N ASP A 3 -96.85 155.34 15.56
CA ASP A 3 -96.95 156.57 14.77
C ASP A 3 -97.18 157.77 15.71
N LEU A 4 -96.23 158.70 15.73
CA LEU A 4 -96.28 159.91 16.56
C LEU A 4 -97.53 160.74 16.26
N GLN A 5 -97.91 160.88 14.99
CA GLN A 5 -99.10 161.66 14.61
C GLN A 5 -100.38 161.03 15.18
N GLN A 6 -100.42 159.70 15.25
CA GLN A 6 -101.55 158.98 15.80
C GLN A 6 -101.64 159.11 17.34
N ILE A 7 -100.50 159.19 18.04
CA ILE A 7 -100.44 159.44 19.49
C ILE A 7 -100.87 160.88 19.82
N VAL A 8 -100.37 161.88 19.08
CA VAL A 8 -100.74 163.31 19.27
C VAL A 8 -102.25 163.48 19.18
N LYS A 9 -102.85 162.95 18.10
CA LYS A 9 -104.29 163.05 17.85
C LYS A 9 -105.14 162.44 18.96
N GLN A 10 -104.71 161.33 19.56
CA GLN A 10 -105.42 160.70 20.67
C GLN A 10 -105.31 161.48 21.99
N LEU A 11 -104.24 162.25 22.19
CA LEU A 11 -104.04 163.03 23.42
C LEU A 11 -104.70 164.41 23.36
N GLU A 12 -104.85 165.01 22.18
CA GLU A 12 -105.57 166.28 21.97
C GLU A 12 -107.07 166.20 22.32
N GLU A 13 -107.64 164.99 22.42
CA GLU A 13 -109.02 164.79 22.89
C GLU A 13 -109.19 165.12 24.39
N VAL A 14 -108.10 165.15 25.15
CA VAL A 14 -108.13 165.25 26.64
C VAL A 14 -107.21 166.36 27.17
N PHE A 15 -106.19 166.78 26.42
CA PHE A 15 -105.22 167.81 26.79
C PHE A 15 -105.18 168.95 25.76
N GLU A 16 -104.79 170.16 26.18
CA GLU A 16 -104.57 171.28 25.25
C GLU A 16 -103.47 170.94 24.21
N PRO A 17 -103.51 171.47 22.97
CA PRO A 17 -102.66 171.01 21.86
C PRO A 17 -101.16 170.96 22.17
N ALA A 18 -100.64 172.00 22.84
CA ALA A 18 -99.23 172.07 23.24
C ALA A 18 -98.86 171.04 24.33
N GLN A 19 -99.82 170.63 25.17
CA GLN A 19 -99.63 169.58 26.18
C GLN A 19 -99.71 168.19 25.54
N ALA A 20 -100.66 167.97 24.63
CA ALA A 20 -100.83 166.73 23.90
C ALA A 20 -99.60 166.37 23.04
N GLU A 21 -99.05 167.33 22.29
CA GLU A 21 -97.85 167.13 21.47
C GLU A 21 -96.64 166.75 22.33
N LYS A 22 -96.45 167.43 23.47
CA LYS A 22 -95.33 167.16 24.37
C LYS A 22 -95.43 165.79 25.04
N VAL A 23 -96.63 165.38 25.46
CA VAL A 23 -96.86 164.04 26.03
C VAL A 23 -96.73 162.97 24.94
N ALA A 24 -97.22 163.21 23.73
CA ALA A 24 -97.09 162.28 22.60
C ALA A 24 -95.64 162.03 22.22
N LEU A 25 -94.84 163.10 22.13
CA LEU A 25 -93.41 163.02 21.87
C LEU A 25 -92.70 162.21 22.96
N THR A 26 -93.03 162.46 24.23
CA THR A 26 -92.47 161.72 25.36
C THR A 26 -92.85 160.23 25.30
N LEU A 27 -94.12 159.90 25.00
CA LEU A 27 -94.57 158.51 24.87
C LEU A 27 -93.95 157.81 23.66
N TYR A 28 -93.77 158.51 22.55
CA TYR A 28 -93.10 157.99 21.37
C TYR A 28 -91.62 157.72 21.65
N GLU A 29 -90.91 158.65 22.28
CA GLU A 29 -89.53 158.47 22.72
C GLU A 29 -89.40 157.30 23.72
N MET A 30 -90.33 157.18 24.67
CA MET A 30 -90.39 156.05 25.61
C MET A 30 -90.65 154.72 24.89
N ALA A 31 -91.59 154.67 23.94
CA ALA A 31 -91.92 153.43 23.26
C ALA A 31 -90.87 153.02 22.21
N HIS A 32 -90.23 154.00 21.55
CA HIS A 32 -89.10 153.77 20.66
C HIS A 32 -87.88 153.27 21.43
N SER A 33 -87.55 153.91 22.56
CA SER A 33 -86.45 153.45 23.42
C SER A 33 -86.71 152.07 24.04
N LEU A 34 -87.97 151.73 24.35
CA LEU A 34 -88.35 150.38 24.77
C LEU A 34 -88.18 149.35 23.64
N TYR A 35 -88.61 149.67 22.42
CA TYR A 35 -88.46 148.80 21.26
C TYR A 35 -86.99 148.58 20.87
N GLU A 36 -86.19 149.66 20.84
CA GLU A 36 -84.75 149.58 20.59
C GLU A 36 -84.05 148.71 21.63
N ARG A 37 -84.37 148.89 22.93
CA ARG A 37 -83.84 148.02 24.00
C ARG A 37 -84.22 146.56 23.80
N GLN A 38 -85.47 146.29 23.42
CA GLN A 38 -85.96 144.93 23.21
C GLN A 38 -85.32 144.28 21.96
N LEU A 39 -85.14 145.06 20.89
CA LEU A 39 -84.46 144.62 19.67
C LEU A 39 -82.97 144.35 19.94
N LEU A 40 -82.28 145.26 20.64
CA LEU A 40 -80.89 145.06 21.09
C LEU A 40 -80.78 143.80 21.96
N ALA A 41 -81.67 143.62 22.94
CA ALA A 41 -81.67 142.43 23.78
C ALA A 41 -81.90 141.14 22.98
N HIS A 42 -82.76 141.16 21.96
CA HIS A 42 -82.99 139.99 21.10
C HIS A 42 -81.79 139.70 20.18
N ILE A 43 -81.18 140.75 19.61
CA ILE A 43 -79.95 140.63 18.81
C ILE A 43 -78.80 140.09 19.66
N ASP A 44 -78.65 140.57 20.91
CA ASP A 44 -77.64 140.09 21.85
C ASP A 44 -77.87 138.62 22.22
N ALA A 45 -79.13 138.22 22.45
CA ALA A 45 -79.50 136.84 22.74
C ALA A 45 -79.20 135.90 21.56
N LEU A 46 -79.58 136.28 20.34
CA LEU A 46 -79.26 135.53 19.12
C LEU A 46 -77.76 135.45 18.88
N SER A 47 -77.04 136.55 19.09
CA SER A 47 -75.58 136.61 18.97
C SER A 47 -74.91 135.69 19.98
N ALA A 48 -75.42 135.63 21.22
CA ALA A 48 -74.93 134.72 22.25
C ALA A 48 -75.20 133.25 21.89
N GLN A 49 -76.38 132.93 21.36
CA GLN A 49 -76.71 131.58 20.89
C GLN A 49 -75.83 131.13 19.71
N LEU A 50 -75.60 132.02 18.74
CA LEU A 50 -74.69 131.78 17.62
C LEU A 50 -73.27 131.48 18.10
N ARG A 51 -72.73 132.30 19.01
CA ARG A 51 -71.40 132.05 19.61
C ARG A 51 -71.33 130.71 20.33
N GLN A 52 -72.37 130.34 21.08
CA GLN A 52 -72.43 129.03 21.75
C GLN A 52 -72.52 127.87 20.75
N PHE A 53 -73.27 128.03 19.67
CA PHE A 53 -73.34 127.04 18.60
C PHE A 53 -71.99 126.88 17.90
N GLU A 54 -71.34 127.99 17.53
CA GLU A 54 -69.99 127.99 16.96
C GLU A 54 -68.98 127.31 17.88
N GLN A 55 -68.97 127.61 19.18
CA GLN A 55 -68.10 126.94 20.15
C GLN A 55 -68.34 125.42 20.19
N ARG A 56 -69.59 124.98 20.29
CA ARG A 56 -69.93 123.54 20.29
C ARG A 56 -69.55 122.86 18.98
N MET A 57 -69.67 123.56 17.85
CA MET A 57 -69.27 123.04 16.55
C MET A 57 -67.75 122.88 16.49
N THR A 58 -66.98 123.88 16.94
CA THR A 58 -65.53 123.81 17.02
C THR A 58 -65.08 122.66 17.91
N GLU A 59 -65.63 122.53 19.13
CA GLU A 59 -65.31 121.43 20.05
C GLU A 59 -65.61 120.05 19.43
N ARG A 60 -66.71 119.91 18.67
CA ARG A 60 -67.02 118.67 17.95
C ARG A 60 -66.07 118.40 16.79
N PHE A 61 -65.67 119.43 16.05
CA PHE A 61 -64.69 119.28 14.97
C PHE A 61 -63.32 118.89 15.51
N ASP A 62 -62.89 119.49 16.62
CA ASP A 62 -61.64 119.15 17.29
C ASP A 62 -61.65 117.70 17.80
N ALA A 63 -62.74 117.28 18.46
CA ALA A 63 -62.89 115.90 18.91
C ALA A 63 -62.91 114.89 17.75
N LEU A 64 -63.57 115.25 16.63
CA LEU A 64 -63.59 114.41 15.44
C LEU A 64 -62.21 114.32 14.78
N ALA A 65 -61.47 115.43 14.72
CA ALA A 65 -60.11 115.46 14.20
C ALA A 65 -59.17 114.59 15.05
N GLU A 66 -59.26 114.69 16.38
CA GLU A 66 -58.47 113.86 17.29
C GLU A 66 -58.82 112.36 17.14
N GLN A 67 -60.10 112.03 17.02
CA GLN A 67 -60.52 110.63 16.79
C GLN A 67 -60.06 110.12 15.42
N THR A 68 -60.08 110.95 14.38
CA THR A 68 -59.58 110.61 13.06
C THR A 68 -58.07 110.36 13.08
N GLN A 69 -57.32 111.18 13.82
CA GLN A 69 -55.88 110.99 14.03
C GLN A 69 -55.58 109.67 14.74
N ARG A 70 -56.26 109.40 15.88
CA ARG A 70 -56.10 108.13 16.63
C ARG A 70 -56.45 106.92 15.78
N ASN A 71 -57.52 106.99 14.98
CA ASN A 71 -57.89 105.91 14.06
C ASN A 71 -56.83 105.71 12.97
N THR A 72 -56.24 106.79 12.45
CA THR A 72 -55.18 106.72 11.43
C THR A 72 -53.93 106.03 11.99
N GLU A 73 -53.54 106.36 13.22
CA GLU A 73 -52.42 105.71 13.92
C GLU A 73 -52.69 104.23 14.18
N ALA A 74 -53.91 103.88 14.64
CA ALA A 74 -54.30 102.48 14.84
C ALA A 74 -54.29 101.68 13.53
N ILE A 75 -54.76 102.26 12.42
CA ILE A 75 -54.70 101.65 11.09
C ILE A 75 -53.26 101.43 10.65
N ALA A 76 -52.36 102.39 10.88
CA ALA A 76 -50.95 102.25 10.54
C ALA A 76 -50.27 101.11 11.31
N GLN A 77 -50.55 101.00 12.62
CA GLN A 77 -50.03 99.90 13.45
C GLN A 77 -50.58 98.53 13.00
N LEU A 78 -51.86 98.45 12.66
CA LEU A 78 -52.47 97.22 12.13
C LEU A 78 -51.88 96.83 10.77
N ALA A 79 -51.59 97.80 9.90
CA ALA A 79 -50.95 97.55 8.62
C ALA A 79 -49.53 96.98 8.82
N GLU A 80 -48.74 97.56 9.74
CA GLU A 80 -47.41 97.06 10.07
C GLU A 80 -47.46 95.64 10.65
N GLN A 81 -48.38 95.38 11.58
CA GLN A 81 -48.56 94.04 12.14
C GLN A 81 -49.00 93.03 11.07
N THR A 82 -49.86 93.43 10.13
CA THR A 82 -50.29 92.59 9.02
C THR A 82 -49.12 92.26 8.10
N GLN A 83 -48.23 93.22 7.83
CA GLN A 83 -47.02 92.99 7.05
C GLN A 83 -46.08 92.01 7.76
N ARG A 84 -45.79 92.22 9.05
CA ARG A 84 -44.96 91.30 9.85
C ARG A 84 -45.53 89.88 9.89
N ASN A 85 -46.85 89.76 10.06
CA ASN A 85 -47.52 88.46 10.04
C ASN A 85 -47.42 87.80 8.65
N THR A 86 -47.53 88.57 7.57
CA THR A 86 -47.38 88.06 6.20
C THR A 86 -45.99 87.51 5.95
N GLU A 87 -44.95 88.22 6.40
CA GLU A 87 -43.56 87.78 6.31
C GLU A 87 -43.31 86.50 7.13
N ALA A 88 -43.85 86.43 8.36
CA ALA A 88 -43.74 85.24 9.20
C ALA A 88 -44.45 84.01 8.58
N ILE A 89 -45.63 84.21 7.97
CA ILE A 89 -46.35 83.15 7.26
C ILE A 89 -45.54 82.67 6.05
N ALA A 90 -44.92 83.58 5.29
CA ALA A 90 -44.07 83.20 4.16
C ALA A 90 -42.87 82.35 4.60
N GLN A 91 -42.20 82.71 5.70
CA GLN A 91 -41.10 81.92 6.24
C GLN A 91 -41.54 80.53 6.72
N LEU A 92 -42.70 80.45 7.40
CA LEU A 92 -43.27 79.16 7.84
C LEU A 92 -43.66 78.27 6.66
N ALA A 93 -44.19 78.85 5.58
CA ALA A 93 -44.51 78.13 4.36
C ALA A 93 -43.24 77.55 3.70
N GLU A 94 -42.17 78.35 3.61
CA GLU A 94 -40.88 77.88 3.09
C GLU A 94 -40.29 76.76 3.94
N GLN A 95 -40.31 76.90 5.27
CA GLN A 95 -39.81 75.86 6.17
C GLN A 95 -40.64 74.58 6.06
N THR A 96 -41.97 74.70 5.89
CA THR A 96 -42.87 73.57 5.69
C THR A 96 -42.53 72.84 4.39
N GLN A 97 -42.29 73.58 3.30
CA GLN A 97 -41.88 72.98 2.04
C GLN A 97 -40.55 72.23 2.15
N ARG A 98 -39.53 72.84 2.78
CA ARG A 98 -38.24 72.18 3.03
C ARG A 98 -38.38 70.91 3.87
N ASN A 99 -39.24 70.95 4.88
CA ASN A 99 -39.53 69.78 5.71
C ASN A 99 -40.25 68.68 4.90
N THR A 100 -41.19 69.03 4.02
CA THR A 100 -41.87 68.08 3.13
C THR A 100 -40.89 67.39 2.19
N GLU A 101 -39.96 68.15 1.59
CA GLU A 101 -38.91 67.61 0.73
C GLU A 101 -37.98 66.67 1.51
N ALA A 102 -37.55 67.03 2.72
CA ALA A 102 -36.73 66.17 3.57
C ALA A 102 -37.45 64.87 3.96
N ILE A 103 -38.74 64.93 4.27
CA ILE A 103 -39.57 63.75 4.57
C ILE A 103 -39.69 62.85 3.34
N ALA A 104 -39.81 63.40 2.13
CA ALA A 104 -39.87 62.61 0.91
C ALA A 104 -38.55 61.82 0.69
N VAL A 105 -37.39 62.48 0.88
CA VAL A 105 -36.08 61.81 0.78
C VAL A 105 -35.92 60.72 1.85
N LEU A 106 -36.31 61.00 3.10
CA LEU A 106 -36.25 60.00 4.17
C LEU A 106 -37.15 58.81 3.89
N THR A 107 -38.34 59.04 3.32
CA THR A 107 -39.27 57.98 2.92
C THR A 107 -38.64 57.07 1.86
N GLU A 108 -37.98 57.65 0.86
CA GLU A 108 -37.25 56.88 -0.16
C GLU A 108 -36.09 56.07 0.45
N GLN A 109 -35.34 56.66 1.38
CA GLN A 109 -34.26 55.96 2.08
C GLN A 109 -34.77 54.78 2.93
N VAL A 110 -35.89 54.96 3.64
CA VAL A 110 -36.54 53.89 4.40
C VAL A 110 -36.98 52.76 3.45
N GLN A 111 -37.58 53.09 2.30
CA GLN A 111 -37.97 52.08 1.31
C GLN A 111 -36.78 51.26 0.81
N ARG A 112 -35.65 51.93 0.49
CA ARG A 112 -34.42 51.25 0.07
C ARG A 112 -33.85 50.35 1.18
N LEU A 113 -33.93 50.77 2.44
CA LEU A 113 -33.51 49.96 3.58
C LEU A 113 -34.42 48.74 3.77
N THR A 114 -35.72 48.90 3.63
CA THR A 114 -36.68 47.78 3.69
C THR A 114 -36.36 46.73 2.63
N GLU A 115 -36.14 47.14 1.38
CA GLU A 115 -35.73 46.21 0.32
C GLU A 115 -34.39 45.52 0.61
N ALA A 116 -33.43 46.24 1.21
CA ALA A 116 -32.15 45.64 1.59
C ALA A 116 -32.31 44.60 2.70
N VAL A 117 -33.20 44.85 3.67
CA VAL A 117 -33.53 43.89 4.73
C VAL A 117 -34.19 42.65 4.14
N GLU A 118 -35.17 42.80 3.24
CA GLU A 118 -35.81 41.66 2.56
C GLU A 118 -34.80 40.81 1.77
N ARG A 119 -33.85 41.45 1.07
CA ARG A 119 -32.76 40.74 0.39
C ARG A 119 -31.87 39.97 1.37
N HIS A 120 -31.54 40.57 2.52
CA HIS A 120 -30.76 39.88 3.56
C HIS A 120 -31.51 38.71 4.18
N GLU A 121 -32.81 38.84 4.44
CA GLU A 121 -33.64 37.73 4.92
C GLU A 121 -33.67 36.57 3.93
N ALA A 122 -33.80 36.85 2.63
CA ALA A 122 -33.74 35.83 1.59
C ALA A 122 -32.37 35.12 1.52
N ILE A 123 -31.26 35.86 1.71
CA ILE A 123 -29.90 35.28 1.79
C ILE A 123 -29.78 34.39 3.03
N LEU A 124 -30.27 34.84 4.19
CA LEU A 124 -30.24 34.07 5.43
C LEU A 124 -31.04 32.77 5.31
N ALA A 125 -32.20 32.80 4.65
CA ALA A 125 -32.98 31.58 4.36
C ALA A 125 -32.17 30.57 3.53
N ARG A 126 -31.54 31.02 2.44
CA ARG A 126 -30.67 30.17 1.60
C ARG A 126 -29.47 29.61 2.36
N HIS A 127 -28.84 30.42 3.21
CA HIS A 127 -27.76 29.94 4.06
C HIS A 127 -28.25 28.88 5.05
N GLY A 128 -29.47 29.03 5.59
CA GLY A 128 -30.11 28.01 6.43
C GLY A 128 -30.28 26.67 5.70
N GLU A 129 -30.77 26.70 4.47
CA GLU A 129 -30.90 25.50 3.62
C GLU A 129 -29.55 24.83 3.37
N LEU A 130 -28.52 25.59 2.97
CA LEU A 130 -27.17 25.08 2.74
C LEU A 130 -26.52 24.50 4.01
N ILE A 131 -26.80 25.08 5.18
CA ILE A 131 -26.32 24.54 6.46
C ILE A 131 -26.93 23.16 6.72
N GLU A 132 -28.23 22.98 6.48
CA GLU A 132 -28.88 21.68 6.69
C GLU A 132 -28.44 20.64 5.65
N GLU A 133 -28.25 21.02 4.38
CA GLU A 133 -27.66 20.15 3.36
C GLU A 133 -26.25 19.69 3.77
N ASN A 134 -25.40 20.62 4.19
CA ASN A 134 -24.06 20.30 4.69
C ASN A 134 -24.10 19.40 5.93
N ARG A 135 -25.06 19.64 6.84
CA ARG A 135 -25.24 18.80 8.03
C ARG A 135 -25.60 17.37 7.66
N HIS A 136 -26.46 17.19 6.66
CA HIS A 136 -26.80 15.88 6.09
C HIS A 136 -25.60 15.21 5.42
N ALA A 137 -24.84 15.93 4.60
CA ALA A 137 -23.64 15.42 3.94
C ALA A 137 -22.58 14.97 4.97
N ILE A 138 -22.33 15.77 6.01
CA ILE A 138 -21.40 15.42 7.10
C ILE A 138 -21.86 14.17 7.85
N ARG A 139 -23.17 14.03 8.09
CA ARG A 139 -23.73 12.83 8.76
C ARG A 139 -23.51 11.58 7.90
N SER A 140 -23.86 11.64 6.62
CA SER A 140 -23.66 10.52 5.68
C SER A 140 -22.19 10.13 5.55
N LEU A 141 -21.29 11.12 5.48
CA LEU A 141 -19.85 10.86 5.45
C LEU A 141 -19.36 10.16 6.72
N ARG A 142 -19.82 10.60 7.91
CA ARG A 142 -19.48 9.93 9.18
C ARG A 142 -19.96 8.49 9.21
N GLU A 143 -21.18 8.22 8.76
CA GLU A 143 -21.73 6.86 8.70
C GLU A 143 -20.91 5.98 7.75
N SER A 144 -20.56 6.48 6.57
CA SER A 144 -19.71 5.76 5.61
C SER A 144 -18.31 5.48 6.16
N MET A 145 -17.70 6.44 6.85
CA MET A 145 -16.40 6.25 7.50
C MET A 145 -16.46 5.21 8.62
N GLU A 146 -17.53 5.18 9.41
CA GLU A 146 -17.70 4.19 10.47
C GLU A 146 -17.90 2.78 9.91
N GLN A 147 -18.71 2.64 8.85
CA GLN A 147 -18.85 1.36 8.12
C GLN A 147 -17.52 0.88 7.54
N MET A 148 -16.77 1.80 6.92
CA MET A 148 -15.44 1.49 6.38
C MET A 148 -14.48 1.04 7.48
N ARG A 149 -14.49 1.72 8.63
CA ARG A 149 -13.67 1.37 9.80
C ARG A 149 -14.02 -0.03 10.30
N GLN A 150 -15.30 -0.36 10.44
CA GLN A 150 -15.77 -1.69 10.85
C GLN A 150 -15.31 -2.77 9.88
N HIS A 151 -15.53 -2.58 8.58
CA HIS A 151 -15.10 -3.54 7.56
C HIS A 151 -13.58 -3.72 7.52
N PHE A 152 -12.79 -2.67 7.76
CA PHE A 152 -11.34 -2.79 7.91
C PHE A 152 -10.95 -3.60 9.14
N THR A 153 -11.58 -3.37 10.28
CA THR A 153 -11.35 -4.17 11.50
C THR A 153 -11.65 -5.64 11.23
N GLU A 154 -12.81 -5.95 10.65
CA GLU A 154 -13.19 -7.33 10.29
C GLU A 154 -12.18 -7.99 9.33
N ARG A 155 -11.69 -7.27 8.32
CA ARG A 155 -10.66 -7.78 7.39
C ARG A 155 -9.32 -8.02 8.07
N ILE A 156 -8.92 -7.17 9.02
CA ILE A 156 -7.70 -7.37 9.79
C ILE A 156 -7.82 -8.62 10.66
N ASP A 157 -8.94 -8.78 11.36
CA ASP A 157 -9.20 -9.96 12.20
C ASP A 157 -9.22 -11.25 11.35
N ALA A 158 -9.86 -11.21 10.18
CA ALA A 158 -9.89 -12.33 9.24
C ALA A 158 -8.50 -12.67 8.69
N LEU A 159 -7.69 -11.66 8.34
CA LEU A 159 -6.30 -11.86 7.90
C LEU A 159 -5.45 -12.47 9.01
N GLN A 160 -5.58 -11.97 10.24
CA GLN A 160 -4.86 -12.51 11.39
C GLN A 160 -5.23 -13.96 11.65
N ALA A 161 -6.52 -14.31 11.59
CA ALA A 161 -6.99 -15.68 11.72
C ALA A 161 -6.45 -16.59 10.61
N SER A 162 -6.47 -16.13 9.35
CA SER A 162 -5.94 -16.88 8.22
C SER A 162 -4.43 -17.10 8.32
N MET A 163 -3.67 -16.09 8.75
CA MET A 163 -2.23 -16.23 8.98
C MET A 163 -1.92 -17.23 10.10
N GLU A 164 -2.70 -17.22 11.18
CA GLU A 164 -2.51 -18.18 12.28
C GLU A 164 -2.83 -19.61 11.82
N GLN A 165 -3.91 -19.82 11.07
CA GLN A 165 -4.22 -21.12 10.47
C GLN A 165 -3.11 -21.61 9.53
N MET A 166 -2.60 -20.71 8.67
CA MET A 166 -1.50 -21.04 7.77
C MET A 166 -0.23 -21.42 8.55
N ARG A 167 0.08 -20.68 9.62
CA ARG A 167 1.22 -20.97 10.51
C ARG A 167 1.07 -22.34 11.16
N GLN A 168 -0.10 -22.66 11.70
CA GLN A 168 -0.39 -23.98 12.29
C GLN A 168 -0.21 -25.10 11.28
N HIS A 169 -0.81 -24.98 10.09
CA HIS A 169 -0.66 -25.97 9.03
C HIS A 169 0.79 -26.15 8.55
N PHE A 170 1.59 -25.07 8.52
CA PHE A 170 3.03 -25.19 8.23
C PHE A 170 3.78 -25.94 9.33
N THR A 171 3.50 -25.65 10.61
CA THR A 171 4.09 -26.37 11.74
C THR A 171 3.76 -27.86 11.66
N GLU A 172 2.49 -28.23 11.46
CA GLU A 172 2.07 -29.63 11.32
C GLU A 172 2.76 -30.33 10.15
N ARG A 173 2.92 -29.66 9.00
CA ARG A 173 3.65 -30.21 7.85
C ARG A 173 5.13 -30.39 8.13
N ILE A 174 5.77 -29.49 8.86
CA ILE A 174 7.18 -29.62 9.25
C ILE A 174 7.34 -30.82 10.19
N ASP A 175 6.47 -30.96 11.19
CA ASP A 175 6.49 -32.08 12.11
C ASP A 175 6.27 -33.41 11.37
N ALA A 176 5.30 -33.47 10.46
CA ALA A 176 5.04 -34.65 9.64
C ALA A 176 6.22 -34.99 8.72
N LEU A 177 6.86 -33.99 8.11
CA LEU A 177 8.06 -34.19 7.29
C LEU A 177 9.22 -34.72 8.14
N GLN A 178 9.42 -34.18 9.34
CA GLN A 178 10.46 -34.64 10.26
C GLN A 178 10.26 -36.12 10.63
N VAL A 179 9.03 -36.51 10.95
CA VAL A 179 8.69 -37.92 11.23
C VAL A 179 8.93 -38.81 10.01
N SER A 180 8.48 -38.39 8.83
CA SER A 180 8.67 -39.15 7.59
C SER A 180 10.15 -39.31 7.22
N MET A 181 10.97 -38.27 7.42
CA MET A 181 12.41 -38.31 7.21
C MET A 181 13.09 -39.27 8.18
N GLU A 182 12.70 -39.29 9.46
CA GLU A 182 13.28 -40.22 10.42
C GLU A 182 12.91 -41.67 10.11
N GLN A 183 11.65 -41.94 9.72
CA GLN A 183 11.23 -43.26 9.24
C GLN A 183 12.01 -43.71 7.99
N MET A 184 12.19 -42.80 7.03
CA MET A 184 12.98 -43.07 5.83
C MET A 184 14.44 -43.39 6.19
N ARG A 185 15.03 -42.64 7.13
CA ARG A 185 16.40 -42.86 7.61
C ARG A 185 16.56 -44.21 8.30
N GLN A 186 15.59 -44.59 9.13
CA GLN A 186 15.55 -45.92 9.78
C GLN A 186 15.48 -47.03 8.73
N HIS A 187 14.52 -46.95 7.79
CA HIS A 187 14.38 -47.96 6.73
C HIS A 187 15.61 -48.03 5.81
N PHE A 188 16.29 -46.91 5.54
CA PHE A 188 17.57 -46.93 4.81
C PHE A 188 18.67 -47.66 5.60
N THR A 189 18.76 -47.40 6.90
CA THR A 189 19.72 -48.08 7.78
C THR A 189 19.49 -49.59 7.77
N GLU A 190 18.24 -50.02 7.98
CA GLU A 190 17.87 -51.44 7.94
C GLU A 190 18.18 -52.10 6.59
N ARG A 191 17.93 -51.40 5.46
CA ARG A 191 18.28 -51.92 4.13
C ARG A 191 19.78 -52.02 3.91
N ILE A 192 20.58 -51.09 4.44
CA ILE A 192 22.05 -51.16 4.37
C ILE A 192 22.54 -52.38 5.15
N ASP A 193 22.04 -52.58 6.37
CA ASP A 193 22.41 -53.73 7.21
C ASP A 193 22.03 -55.06 6.55
N ALA A 194 20.82 -55.14 5.98
CA ALA A 194 20.37 -56.31 5.25
C ALA A 194 21.21 -56.60 4.00
N LEU A 195 21.59 -55.56 3.24
CA LEU A 195 22.47 -55.69 2.08
C LEU A 195 23.86 -56.18 2.50
N GLN A 196 24.44 -55.62 3.56
CA GLN A 196 25.74 -56.05 4.09
C GLN A 196 25.70 -57.53 4.50
N ALA A 197 24.67 -57.96 5.22
CA ALA A 197 24.51 -59.34 5.63
C ALA A 197 24.38 -60.30 4.43
N SER A 198 23.58 -59.92 3.42
CA SER A 198 23.43 -60.70 2.18
C SER A 198 24.75 -60.79 1.40
N MET A 199 25.49 -59.70 1.28
CA MET A 199 26.80 -59.67 0.64
C MET A 199 27.81 -60.56 1.37
N GLU A 200 27.79 -60.58 2.70
CA GLU A 200 28.68 -61.44 3.47
C GLU A 200 28.35 -62.93 3.28
N GLN A 201 27.07 -63.28 3.26
CA GLN A 201 26.63 -64.64 2.94
C GLN A 201 27.06 -65.06 1.53
N MET A 202 26.84 -64.19 0.54
CA MET A 202 27.24 -64.43 -0.84
C MET A 202 28.76 -64.62 -0.93
N ARG A 203 29.55 -63.77 -0.27
CA ARG A 203 31.02 -63.88 -0.20
C ARG A 203 31.45 -65.24 0.35
N ARG A 204 30.85 -65.69 1.46
CA ARG A 204 31.14 -67.01 2.06
C ARG A 204 30.80 -68.15 1.11
N HIS A 205 29.68 -68.07 0.40
CA HIS A 205 29.27 -69.09 -0.57
C HIS A 205 30.24 -69.16 -1.76
N PHE A 206 30.68 -68.01 -2.29
CA PHE A 206 31.68 -67.94 -3.35
C PHE A 206 33.03 -68.51 -2.93
N THR A 207 33.53 -68.19 -1.73
CA THR A 207 34.79 -68.75 -1.22
C THR A 207 34.74 -70.28 -1.18
N ARG A 208 33.67 -70.85 -0.62
CA ARG A 208 33.51 -72.33 -0.57
C ARG A 208 33.48 -72.97 -1.95
N ARG A 209 32.72 -72.39 -2.90
CA ARG A 209 32.67 -72.90 -4.28
C ARG A 209 34.04 -72.88 -4.95
N ASN A 210 34.85 -71.85 -4.74
CA ASN A 210 36.21 -71.79 -5.27
C ASN A 210 37.11 -72.87 -4.66
N ASP A 211 37.00 -73.14 -3.36
CA ASP A 211 37.78 -74.21 -2.69
C ASP A 211 37.42 -75.60 -3.24
N ASP A 212 36.14 -75.86 -3.51
CA ASP A 212 35.68 -77.14 -4.08
C ASP A 212 36.13 -77.31 -5.54
N LEU A 213 36.11 -76.23 -6.32
CA LEU A 213 36.63 -76.20 -7.69
C LEU A 213 38.13 -76.52 -7.72
N ALA A 214 38.90 -75.95 -6.79
CA ALA A 214 40.33 -76.22 -6.67
C ALA A 214 40.61 -77.71 -6.40
N LYS A 215 39.80 -78.36 -5.56
CA LYS A 215 39.91 -79.80 -5.28
C LYS A 215 39.58 -80.67 -6.50
N GLN A 216 38.52 -80.35 -7.24
CA GLN A 216 38.11 -81.13 -8.42
C GLN A 216 39.13 -81.06 -9.55
N ILE A 217 39.69 -79.88 -9.81
CA ILE A 217 40.76 -79.71 -10.80
C ILE A 217 42.03 -80.48 -10.39
N GLY A 218 42.35 -80.52 -9.09
CA GLY A 218 43.46 -81.32 -8.56
C GLY A 218 43.29 -82.83 -8.82
N GLY A 219 42.07 -83.36 -8.77
CA GLY A 219 41.78 -84.78 -9.02
C GLY A 219 41.94 -85.19 -10.49
N LEU A 220 41.57 -84.34 -11.44
CA LEU A 220 41.67 -84.64 -12.88
C LEU A 220 43.12 -84.68 -13.39
N ALA A 221 44.01 -83.86 -12.82
CA ALA A 221 45.43 -83.84 -13.17
C ALA A 221 46.13 -85.18 -12.90
N ILE A 222 45.66 -85.94 -11.92
CA ILE A 222 46.22 -87.25 -11.52
C ILE A 222 45.88 -88.32 -12.57
N THR A 223 44.64 -88.35 -13.07
CA THR A 223 44.17 -89.37 -14.03
C THR A 223 44.88 -89.28 -15.38
N VAL A 224 45.16 -88.06 -15.87
CA VAL A 224 45.90 -87.87 -17.14
C VAL A 224 47.34 -88.35 -17.02
N GLY A 225 47.97 -88.19 -15.85
CA GLY A 225 49.33 -88.67 -15.59
C GLY A 225 49.48 -90.19 -15.70
N TYR A 226 48.53 -90.96 -15.14
CA TYR A 226 48.58 -92.42 -15.19
C TYR A 226 48.38 -93.01 -16.59
N ILE A 227 47.51 -92.40 -17.41
CA ILE A 227 47.32 -92.84 -18.81
C ILE A 227 48.62 -92.66 -19.60
N LEU A 228 49.26 -91.51 -19.44
CA LEU A 228 50.50 -91.19 -20.13
C LEU A 228 51.65 -92.14 -19.74
N GLU A 229 51.74 -92.52 -18.46
CA GLU A 229 52.70 -93.52 -17.99
C GLU A 229 52.45 -94.92 -18.59
N ASN A 230 51.19 -95.35 -18.63
CA ASN A 230 50.85 -96.68 -19.11
C ASN A 230 51.14 -96.88 -20.60
N GLU A 231 50.89 -95.87 -21.43
CA GLU A 231 51.25 -95.91 -22.85
C GLU A 231 52.77 -95.85 -23.03
N ALA A 232 53.48 -95.07 -22.21
CA ALA A 232 54.94 -95.03 -22.23
C ALA A 232 55.57 -96.41 -21.98
N TYR A 233 55.09 -97.17 -21.00
CA TYR A 233 55.67 -98.50 -20.73
C TYR A 233 55.57 -99.45 -21.92
N LYS A 234 54.53 -99.31 -22.76
CA LYS A 234 54.32 -100.16 -23.93
C LYS A 234 55.25 -99.77 -25.10
N ALA A 235 55.37 -98.47 -25.35
CA ALA A 235 56.09 -97.97 -26.53
C ALA A 235 57.60 -97.80 -26.33
N LEU A 236 58.02 -97.37 -25.13
CA LEU A 236 59.41 -97.01 -24.87
C LEU A 236 60.42 -98.13 -25.18
N PRO A 237 60.19 -99.43 -24.90
CA PRO A 237 61.17 -100.46 -25.26
C PRO A 237 61.54 -100.47 -26.75
N ALA A 238 60.56 -100.31 -27.65
CA ALA A 238 60.80 -100.26 -29.08
C ALA A 238 61.48 -98.95 -29.51
N LEU A 239 61.04 -97.81 -28.95
CA LEU A 239 61.58 -96.49 -29.26
C LEU A 239 63.03 -96.33 -28.80
N LEU A 240 63.34 -96.80 -27.59
CA LEU A 240 64.70 -96.74 -27.03
C LEU A 240 65.68 -97.64 -27.79
N GLN A 241 65.22 -98.81 -28.22
CA GLN A 241 66.02 -99.69 -29.08
C GLN A 241 66.28 -99.03 -30.44
N ARG A 242 65.26 -98.39 -31.05
CA ARG A 242 65.36 -97.71 -32.35
C ARG A 242 66.30 -96.51 -32.30
N ASP A 243 66.12 -95.64 -31.31
CA ASP A 243 66.75 -94.31 -31.30
C ASP A 243 68.12 -94.30 -30.62
N TYR A 244 68.32 -95.17 -29.63
CA TYR A 244 69.52 -95.19 -28.80
C TYR A 244 70.21 -96.57 -28.74
N GLY A 245 69.65 -97.59 -29.40
CA GLY A 245 70.20 -98.95 -29.34
C GLY A 245 70.10 -99.59 -27.94
N LEU A 246 69.17 -99.10 -27.12
CA LEU A 246 68.95 -99.57 -25.75
C LEU A 246 67.97 -100.73 -25.71
N GLU A 247 68.45 -101.91 -25.33
CA GLU A 247 67.61 -103.10 -25.16
C GLU A 247 67.07 -103.14 -23.73
N VAL A 248 65.78 -102.89 -23.55
CA VAL A 248 65.14 -102.93 -22.22
C VAL A 248 65.12 -104.37 -21.69
N ILE A 249 65.70 -104.56 -20.50
CA ILE A 249 65.72 -105.85 -19.80
C ILE A 249 64.47 -105.92 -18.91
N GLY A 250 63.55 -106.83 -19.24
CA GLY A 250 62.31 -107.00 -18.48
C GLY A 250 61.27 -105.95 -18.86
N ARG A 251 60.79 -105.18 -17.88
CA ARG A 251 59.72 -104.19 -18.08
C ARG A 251 60.04 -102.85 -17.42
N LEU A 252 59.59 -101.77 -18.04
CA LEU A 252 59.52 -100.45 -17.42
C LEU A 252 58.28 -100.39 -16.51
N LYS A 253 58.43 -99.80 -15.32
CA LYS A 253 57.34 -99.62 -14.37
C LYS A 253 57.56 -98.40 -13.49
N ARG A 254 56.50 -97.89 -12.89
CA ARG A 254 56.60 -96.99 -11.73
C ARG A 254 57.26 -97.72 -10.58
N GLY A 255 58.17 -97.04 -9.90
CA GLY A 255 58.91 -97.63 -8.79
C GLY A 255 59.44 -96.58 -7.84
N TYR A 256 59.89 -97.05 -6.69
CA TYR A 256 60.61 -96.25 -5.72
C TYR A 256 62.08 -96.68 -5.75
N ALA A 257 62.97 -95.71 -5.83
CA ALA A 257 64.37 -95.90 -5.53
C ALA A 257 64.66 -95.34 -4.13
N VAL A 258 65.45 -96.06 -3.34
CA VAL A 258 65.79 -95.64 -1.98
C VAL A 258 67.30 -95.43 -1.93
N ASP A 259 67.74 -94.27 -1.43
CA ASP A 259 69.16 -94.03 -1.19
C ASP A 259 69.65 -94.68 0.11
N ALA A 260 70.95 -94.57 0.40
CA ALA A 260 71.54 -95.11 1.62
C ALA A 260 71.03 -94.44 2.92
N GLU A 261 70.37 -93.28 2.79
CA GLU A 261 69.84 -92.47 3.90
C GLU A 261 68.36 -92.76 4.17
N GLY A 262 67.73 -93.63 3.36
CA GLY A 262 66.33 -94.01 3.48
C GLY A 262 65.36 -93.06 2.77
N ASN A 263 65.84 -92.11 1.96
CA ASN A 263 64.96 -91.23 1.20
C ASN A 263 64.37 -91.99 0.01
N GLU A 264 63.05 -92.01 -0.08
CA GLU A 264 62.32 -92.63 -1.19
C GLU A 264 62.10 -91.64 -2.35
N TYR A 265 62.51 -92.05 -3.54
CA TYR A 265 62.31 -91.32 -4.79
C TYR A 265 61.33 -92.07 -5.66
N GLU A 266 60.11 -91.55 -5.77
CA GLU A 266 59.11 -92.08 -6.70
C GLU A 266 59.46 -91.68 -8.14
N VAL A 267 59.64 -92.68 -9.00
CA VAL A 267 60.00 -92.51 -10.40
C VAL A 267 58.88 -93.06 -11.27
N ASN A 268 58.37 -92.25 -12.21
CA ASN A 268 57.28 -92.68 -13.08
C ASN A 268 57.72 -93.84 -13.97
N ILE A 269 58.94 -93.82 -14.51
CA ILE A 269 59.44 -94.85 -15.42
C ILE A 269 60.78 -95.36 -14.91
N LEU A 270 60.85 -96.61 -14.48
CA LEU A 270 62.07 -97.24 -13.96
C LEU A 270 62.24 -98.64 -14.55
N GLY A 271 63.44 -98.98 -15.01
CA GLY A 271 63.81 -100.34 -15.44
C GLY A 271 65.27 -100.46 -15.85
N GLU A 272 65.72 -101.67 -16.18
CA GLU A 272 67.10 -101.93 -16.62
C GLU A 272 67.18 -102.00 -18.15
N ALA A 273 68.30 -101.62 -18.73
CA ALA A 273 68.58 -101.78 -20.16
C ALA A 273 70.02 -102.21 -20.40
N ARG A 274 70.29 -102.76 -21.59
CA ARG A 274 71.62 -103.08 -22.08
C ARG A 274 71.95 -102.20 -23.28
N GLN A 275 73.14 -101.59 -23.27
CA GLN A 275 73.70 -100.86 -24.40
C GLN A 275 75.12 -101.34 -24.65
N ASN A 276 75.43 -101.79 -25.87
CA ASN A 276 76.78 -102.23 -26.25
C ASN A 276 77.43 -103.21 -25.25
N GLY A 277 76.63 -104.14 -24.71
CA GLY A 277 77.06 -105.13 -23.72
C GLY A 277 77.09 -104.66 -22.25
N ARG A 278 76.92 -103.37 -21.95
CA ARG A 278 76.87 -102.81 -20.58
C ARG A 278 75.45 -102.67 -20.07
N ARG A 279 75.23 -102.89 -18.77
CA ARG A 279 73.94 -102.71 -18.10
C ARG A 279 73.82 -101.29 -17.54
N LEU A 280 72.68 -100.66 -17.73
CA LEU A 280 72.34 -99.34 -17.21
C LEU A 280 70.87 -99.26 -16.78
N THR A 281 70.52 -98.24 -15.99
CA THR A 281 69.15 -98.06 -15.49
C THR A 281 68.43 -96.95 -16.26
N ILE A 282 67.25 -97.23 -16.79
CA ILE A 282 66.35 -96.21 -17.34
C ILE A 282 65.59 -95.56 -16.19
N VAL A 283 65.60 -94.23 -16.15
CA VAL A 283 64.85 -93.41 -15.20
C VAL A 283 64.07 -92.36 -15.96
N GLY A 284 62.78 -92.23 -15.69
CA GLY A 284 62.00 -91.20 -16.35
C GLY A 284 60.81 -90.65 -15.59
N GLU A 285 60.39 -89.49 -16.07
CA GLU A 285 59.25 -88.73 -15.56
C GLU A 285 58.17 -88.64 -16.64
N SER A 286 56.92 -88.71 -16.23
CA SER A 286 55.76 -88.50 -17.11
C SER A 286 55.09 -87.17 -16.76
N LYS A 287 54.89 -86.31 -17.77
CA LYS A 287 54.25 -85.02 -17.57
C LYS A 287 53.30 -84.67 -18.72
N ALA A 288 52.01 -84.47 -18.43
CA ALA A 288 51.01 -84.11 -19.44
C ALA A 288 51.43 -82.89 -20.29
N GLN A 289 51.93 -81.84 -19.64
CA GLN A 289 52.55 -80.70 -20.30
C GLN A 289 53.93 -80.43 -19.67
N LEU A 290 55.00 -80.51 -20.46
CA LEU A 290 56.37 -80.34 -20.00
C LEU A 290 56.84 -78.88 -20.12
N SER A 291 57.43 -78.36 -19.04
CA SER A 291 58.06 -77.03 -18.98
C SER A 291 59.55 -77.09 -18.62
N LYS A 292 60.29 -76.00 -18.89
CA LYS A 292 61.71 -75.88 -18.48
C LYS A 292 61.90 -76.05 -16.96
N GLN A 293 60.98 -75.50 -16.16
CA GLN A 293 61.03 -75.63 -14.70
C GLN A 293 60.84 -77.08 -14.23
N GLU A 294 60.05 -77.88 -14.95
CA GLU A 294 59.86 -79.29 -14.64
C GLU A 294 61.07 -80.13 -15.03
N ILE A 295 61.71 -79.81 -16.16
CA ILE A 295 63.00 -80.41 -16.54
C ILE A 295 64.03 -80.14 -15.44
N ASP A 296 64.20 -78.88 -15.02
CA ASP A 296 65.13 -78.52 -13.95
C ASP A 296 64.81 -79.24 -12.63
N ARG A 297 63.52 -79.40 -12.32
CA ARG A 297 63.05 -80.12 -11.13
C ARG A 297 63.38 -81.60 -11.21
N PHE A 298 63.14 -82.24 -12.35
CA PHE A 298 63.48 -83.65 -12.58
C PHE A 298 65.00 -83.87 -12.46
N VAL A 299 65.80 -83.01 -13.10
CA VAL A 299 67.27 -83.07 -13.03
C VAL A 299 67.75 -82.97 -11.59
N ARG A 300 67.29 -81.94 -10.85
CA ARG A 300 67.78 -81.66 -9.50
C ARG A 300 67.29 -82.65 -8.46
N ARG A 301 66.00 -83.03 -8.50
CA ARG A 301 65.36 -83.80 -7.44
C ARG A 301 65.31 -85.30 -7.68
N LYS A 302 65.41 -85.75 -8.93
CA LYS A 302 65.31 -87.18 -9.29
C LYS A 302 66.57 -87.67 -9.97
N LEU A 303 66.95 -87.10 -11.11
CA LEU A 303 68.06 -87.62 -11.91
C LEU A 303 69.39 -87.64 -11.16
N LYS A 304 69.80 -86.52 -10.54
CA LYS A 304 71.07 -86.44 -9.79
C LYS A 304 71.13 -87.42 -8.61
N PRO A 305 70.10 -87.53 -7.74
CA PRO A 305 70.06 -88.58 -6.71
C PRO A 305 70.11 -90.00 -7.29
N LEU A 306 69.33 -90.28 -8.33
CA LEU A 306 69.23 -91.64 -8.90
C LEU A 306 70.52 -92.08 -9.59
N GLN A 307 71.28 -91.15 -10.17
CA GLN A 307 72.63 -91.41 -10.67
C GLN A 307 73.59 -91.83 -9.56
N ARG A 308 73.44 -91.33 -8.33
CA ARG A 308 74.26 -91.78 -7.18
C ARG A 308 73.85 -93.17 -6.71
N ILE A 309 72.56 -93.52 -6.84
CA ILE A 309 72.01 -94.82 -6.41
C ILE A 309 72.40 -95.92 -7.40
N TYR A 310 72.18 -95.71 -8.70
CA TYR A 310 72.35 -96.74 -9.73
C TYR A 310 73.63 -96.61 -10.55
N GLY A 311 74.38 -95.52 -10.40
CA GLY A 311 75.55 -95.22 -11.22
C GLY A 311 75.16 -94.76 -12.62
N GLU A 312 75.17 -95.68 -13.58
CA GLU A 312 74.88 -95.37 -14.99
C GLU A 312 73.37 -95.36 -15.25
N VAL A 313 72.84 -94.16 -15.49
CA VAL A 313 71.40 -93.92 -15.68
C VAL A 313 71.14 -93.26 -17.04
N PHE A 314 70.14 -93.76 -17.76
CA PHE A 314 69.61 -93.15 -18.97
C PHE A 314 68.29 -92.39 -18.68
N PRO A 315 68.31 -91.05 -18.69
CA PRO A 315 67.13 -90.25 -18.35
C PRO A 315 66.16 -90.09 -19.51
N ILE A 316 64.87 -90.26 -19.20
CA ILE A 316 63.76 -90.09 -20.16
C ILE A 316 62.71 -89.16 -19.57
N ILE A 317 62.11 -88.32 -20.41
CA ILE A 317 60.85 -87.65 -20.10
C ILE A 317 59.82 -88.03 -21.15
N VAL A 318 58.63 -88.39 -20.68
CA VAL A 318 57.46 -88.59 -21.52
C VAL A 318 56.50 -87.42 -21.34
N THR A 319 56.01 -86.88 -22.45
CA THR A 319 55.07 -85.77 -22.41
C THR A 319 54.00 -85.83 -23.49
N HIS A 320 52.84 -85.19 -23.29
CA HIS A 320 51.87 -85.02 -24.39
C HIS A 320 52.16 -83.75 -25.19
N MET A 321 52.58 -82.67 -24.52
CA MET A 321 52.90 -81.39 -25.15
C MET A 321 53.94 -80.60 -24.35
N THR A 322 54.60 -79.63 -24.96
CA THR A 322 55.49 -78.69 -24.26
C THR A 322 54.79 -77.36 -23.94
N SER A 323 55.23 -76.67 -22.89
CA SER A 323 54.66 -75.38 -22.48
C SER A 323 55.08 -74.22 -23.40
N SER A 324 56.17 -74.36 -24.14
CA SER A 324 56.72 -73.34 -25.03
C SER A 324 57.75 -73.91 -25.99
N ARG A 325 58.05 -73.16 -27.06
CA ARG A 325 59.08 -73.51 -28.05
C ARG A 325 60.46 -73.61 -27.38
N GLY A 326 61.24 -74.65 -27.71
CA GLY A 326 62.60 -74.88 -27.19
C GLY A 326 62.69 -75.63 -25.85
N VAL A 327 61.57 -76.12 -25.28
CA VAL A 327 61.58 -77.00 -24.08
C VAL A 327 62.25 -78.35 -24.39
N GLU A 328 61.93 -78.95 -25.53
CA GLU A 328 62.51 -80.23 -25.96
C GLU A 328 64.02 -80.11 -26.21
N GLU A 329 64.44 -79.04 -26.90
CA GLU A 329 65.85 -78.72 -27.12
C GLU A 329 66.58 -78.55 -25.78
N TYR A 330 65.93 -77.89 -24.79
CA TYR A 330 66.49 -77.73 -23.46
C TYR A 330 66.64 -79.06 -22.71
N ALA A 331 65.66 -79.97 -22.78
CA ALA A 331 65.79 -81.31 -22.20
C ALA A 331 66.93 -82.11 -22.84
N ARG A 332 67.03 -82.09 -24.17
CA ARG A 332 68.10 -82.77 -24.91
C ARG A 332 69.49 -82.22 -24.57
N GLN A 333 69.62 -80.90 -24.36
CA GLN A 333 70.87 -80.28 -23.89
C GLN A 333 71.29 -80.77 -22.51
N GLN A 334 70.33 -81.15 -21.65
CA GLN A 334 70.59 -81.77 -20.35
C GLN A 334 70.85 -83.29 -20.45
N GLY A 335 70.95 -83.83 -21.67
CA GLY A 335 71.17 -85.25 -21.92
C GLY A 335 69.92 -86.12 -21.71
N ILE A 336 68.73 -85.54 -21.72
CA ILE A 336 67.46 -86.25 -21.46
C ILE A 336 66.77 -86.56 -22.78
N ALA A 337 66.41 -87.83 -22.98
CA ALA A 337 65.58 -88.25 -24.10
C ALA A 337 64.13 -87.80 -23.83
N VAL A 338 63.50 -87.17 -24.82
CA VAL A 338 62.09 -86.75 -24.73
C VAL A 338 61.28 -87.52 -25.74
N TYR A 339 60.22 -88.15 -25.28
CA TYR A 339 59.24 -88.85 -26.11
C TYR A 339 57.86 -88.23 -25.93
N TYR A 340 57.16 -88.03 -27.04
CA TYR A 340 55.79 -87.55 -26.98
C TYR A 340 54.82 -88.72 -26.99
N SER A 341 53.69 -88.55 -26.32
CA SER A 341 52.66 -89.59 -26.24
C SER A 341 52.07 -90.00 -27.59
N TYR A 342 52.21 -89.15 -28.62
CA TYR A 342 51.77 -89.45 -29.98
C TYR A 342 52.84 -90.19 -30.79
N ASP A 343 54.03 -90.44 -30.22
CA ASP A 343 55.07 -91.29 -30.79
C ASP A 343 54.90 -92.78 -30.38
N PHE A 344 53.89 -93.09 -29.56
CA PHE A 344 53.69 -94.39 -28.89
C PHE A 344 52.85 -95.41 -29.66
#